data_AF-A0A432ST55-F1
#
_entry.id   AF-A0A432ST55-F1
#
_cell.length_a   1.000
_cell.length_b   1.000
_cell.length_c   1.000
_cell.angle_alpha   90.00
_cell.angle_beta   90.00
_cell.angle_gamma   90.00
#
_symmetry.space_group_name_H-M   'P 1'
#
loop_
_entity.id
_entity.type
_entity.pdbx_description
1 polymer ?
#
loop_
_entity_poly.entity_id
_entity_poly.type
_entity_poly.pdbx_seq_one_letter_code
_entity_poly.pdbx_strand_id
1 'polypeptide(L)'
;MHPQAGEKAPKALLEDIPTLIANYYSLTPDINDPAQRVSFGTSGHRGSANKKSFNETHIIAITQALCDYRKEYHITGPIFMGKDTHALSTPAQLTAIRVLAANEVHTYIAADGEYTPTPLVSFAILDHNEKNDTHTSDGIVITPSHNPPSDGGFKYNPPNGGPADTNVTEWIQKRANELIEKG
;
A
#
# COMPACT_ATOMS: atom_id res chain seq x y z
N MET A 1 -19.38 -20.86 15.24
CA MET A 1 -18.03 -21.12 14.70
C MET A 1 -18.16 -21.92 13.41
N HIS A 2 -17.25 -21.73 12.45
CA HIS A 2 -17.25 -22.50 11.20
C HIS A 2 -16.94 -23.99 11.49
N PRO A 3 -17.62 -24.96 10.85
CA PRO A 3 -17.44 -26.39 11.15
C PRO A 3 -16.03 -26.92 10.87
N GLN A 4 -15.23 -26.22 10.06
CA GLN A 4 -13.84 -26.60 9.72
C GLN A 4 -12.78 -25.73 10.42
N ALA A 5 -13.12 -25.06 11.52
CA ALA A 5 -12.16 -24.25 12.26
C ALA A 5 -11.02 -25.12 12.82
N GLY A 6 -9.77 -24.76 12.54
CA GLY A 6 -8.58 -25.51 12.96
C GLY A 6 -8.15 -26.62 11.97
N GLU A 7 -8.96 -26.89 10.96
CA GLU A 7 -8.67 -27.90 9.93
C GLU A 7 -7.84 -27.32 8.78
N LYS A 8 -7.17 -28.20 8.03
CA LYS A 8 -6.44 -27.81 6.81
C LYS A 8 -7.41 -27.32 5.74
N ALA A 9 -7.08 -26.18 5.11
CA ALA A 9 -7.91 -25.61 4.05
C ALA A 9 -8.08 -26.59 2.87
N PRO A 10 -9.32 -26.90 2.45
CA PRO A 10 -9.58 -27.69 1.26
C PRO A 10 -9.21 -26.91 -0.02
N LYS A 11 -8.83 -27.61 -1.08
CA LYS A 11 -8.40 -27.00 -2.36
C LYS A 11 -9.44 -26.03 -2.96
N ALA A 12 -10.73 -26.29 -2.75
CA ALA A 12 -11.81 -25.46 -3.26
C ALA A 12 -11.90 -24.06 -2.59
N LEU A 13 -11.20 -23.84 -1.48
CA LEU A 13 -11.11 -22.54 -0.81
C LEU A 13 -9.80 -21.79 -1.13
N LEU A 14 -8.91 -22.38 -1.95
CA LEU A 14 -7.66 -21.73 -2.32
C LEU A 14 -7.92 -20.71 -3.44
N GLU A 15 -7.24 -19.57 -3.35
CA GLU A 15 -7.36 -18.49 -4.32
C GLU A 15 -6.62 -18.83 -5.63
N ASP A 16 -7.19 -18.42 -6.77
CA ASP A 16 -6.53 -18.50 -8.07
C ASP A 16 -5.58 -17.31 -8.24
N ILE A 17 -4.33 -17.50 -7.82
CA ILE A 17 -3.30 -16.45 -7.80
C ILE A 17 -3.03 -15.85 -9.19
N PRO A 18 -2.84 -16.63 -10.27
CA PRO A 18 -2.71 -16.08 -11.63
C PRO A 18 -3.87 -15.16 -12.03
N THR A 19 -5.12 -15.59 -11.79
CA THR A 19 -6.29 -14.79 -12.14
C THR A 19 -6.37 -13.52 -11.27
N LEU A 20 -6.08 -13.62 -9.97
CA LEU A 20 -6.06 -12.47 -9.06
C LEU A 20 -5.05 -11.40 -9.50
N ILE A 21 -3.84 -11.82 -9.89
CA ILE A 21 -2.81 -10.92 -10.41
C ILE A 21 -3.21 -10.33 -11.76
N ALA A 22 -3.81 -11.12 -12.66
CA ALA A 22 -4.29 -10.60 -13.94
C ALA A 22 -5.36 -9.52 -13.72
N ASN A 23 -6.30 -9.76 -12.80
CA ASN A 23 -7.36 -8.81 -12.44
C ASN A 23 -6.83 -7.51 -11.84
N TYR A 24 -5.69 -7.55 -11.12
CA TYR A 24 -5.05 -6.34 -10.59
C TYR A 24 -4.72 -5.33 -11.70
N TYR A 25 -4.26 -5.83 -12.87
CA TYR A 25 -3.89 -5.00 -14.02
C TYR A 25 -5.04 -4.76 -15.00
N SER A 26 -5.94 -5.73 -15.17
CA SER A 26 -6.95 -5.68 -16.23
C SER A 26 -8.26 -5.02 -15.81
N LEU A 27 -8.56 -4.96 -14.51
CA LEU A 27 -9.80 -4.38 -13.99
C LEU A 27 -9.55 -2.99 -13.42
N THR A 28 -10.41 -2.04 -13.82
CA THR A 28 -10.43 -0.66 -13.32
C THR A 28 -11.61 -0.47 -12.36
N PRO A 29 -11.43 0.25 -11.23
CA PRO A 29 -12.54 0.62 -10.34
C PRO A 29 -13.55 1.54 -11.02
N ASP A 30 -14.82 1.37 -10.70
CA ASP A 30 -15.88 2.33 -10.97
C ASP A 30 -15.99 3.33 -9.81
N ILE A 31 -15.64 4.59 -10.06
CA ILE A 31 -15.65 5.65 -9.04
C ILE A 31 -17.07 5.93 -8.48
N ASN A 32 -18.12 5.56 -9.21
CA ASN A 32 -19.50 5.72 -8.76
C ASN A 32 -19.93 4.63 -7.79
N ASP A 33 -19.19 3.53 -7.69
CA ASP A 33 -19.40 2.50 -6.68
C ASP A 33 -18.52 2.78 -5.45
N PRO A 34 -19.09 3.19 -4.30
CA PRO A 34 -18.32 3.47 -3.10
C PRO A 34 -17.45 2.30 -2.62
N ALA A 35 -17.80 1.06 -2.93
CA ALA A 35 -17.02 -0.13 -2.55
C ALA A 35 -15.72 -0.29 -3.36
N GLN A 36 -15.62 0.39 -4.52
CA GLN A 36 -14.46 0.37 -5.42
C GLN A 36 -13.60 1.63 -5.28
N ARG A 37 -13.98 2.55 -4.39
CA ARG A 37 -13.20 3.78 -4.13
C ARG A 37 -12.02 3.50 -3.21
N VAL A 38 -11.05 4.41 -3.22
CA VAL A 38 -10.00 4.41 -2.21
C VAL A 38 -10.62 4.74 -0.86
N SER A 39 -10.59 3.78 0.05
CA SER A 39 -10.79 3.97 1.49
C SER A 39 -9.43 3.83 2.18
N PHE A 40 -8.87 4.92 2.69
CA PHE A 40 -7.53 4.97 3.26
C PHE A 40 -7.65 5.45 4.71
N GLY A 41 -7.78 4.49 5.64
CA GLY A 41 -7.85 4.78 7.09
C GLY A 41 -6.51 4.63 7.79
N THR A 42 -6.51 4.53 9.12
CA THR A 42 -5.30 4.30 9.95
C THR A 42 -4.58 2.98 9.61
N SER A 43 -5.31 2.03 9.04
CA SER A 43 -4.78 0.77 8.50
C SER A 43 -4.48 0.83 7.01
N GLY A 44 -4.40 2.02 6.43
CA GLY A 44 -4.26 2.25 5.00
C GLY A 44 -5.50 1.84 4.20
N HIS A 45 -5.27 1.51 2.93
CA HIS A 45 -6.27 0.98 2.02
C HIS A 45 -6.15 -0.54 1.89
N ARG A 46 -7.30 -1.23 1.91
CA ARG A 46 -7.38 -2.67 1.71
C ARG A 46 -8.54 -3.00 0.76
N GLY A 47 -8.37 -4.06 0.00
CA GLY A 47 -9.39 -4.56 -0.91
C GLY A 47 -8.90 -5.77 -1.67
N SER A 48 -9.59 -6.14 -2.75
CA SER A 48 -9.22 -7.26 -3.60
C SER A 48 -9.35 -6.86 -5.06
N ALA A 49 -8.41 -7.30 -5.90
CA ALA A 49 -8.45 -7.07 -7.33
C ALA A 49 -9.74 -7.65 -7.97
N ASN A 50 -10.22 -8.80 -7.48
CA ASN A 50 -11.46 -9.44 -7.94
C ASN A 50 -12.72 -8.58 -7.67
N LYS A 51 -12.65 -7.71 -6.66
CA LYS A 51 -13.74 -6.80 -6.27
C LYS A 51 -13.54 -5.38 -6.79
N LYS A 52 -12.54 -5.17 -7.65
CA LYS A 52 -12.15 -3.85 -8.17
C LYS A 52 -11.86 -2.83 -7.06
N SER A 53 -11.36 -3.29 -5.91
CA SER A 53 -11.07 -2.45 -4.75
C SER A 53 -9.61 -2.49 -4.32
N PHE A 54 -8.74 -3.13 -5.12
CA PHE A 54 -7.29 -3.12 -4.96
C PHE A 54 -6.64 -3.53 -6.29
N ASN A 55 -6.49 -2.56 -7.18
CA ASN A 55 -6.03 -2.72 -8.58
C ASN A 55 -4.99 -1.65 -8.88
N GLU A 56 -4.30 -1.75 -10.02
CA GLU A 56 -3.21 -0.84 -10.40
C GLU A 56 -3.60 0.64 -10.28
N THR A 57 -4.80 1.01 -10.73
CA THR A 57 -5.37 2.36 -10.59
C THR A 57 -5.34 2.90 -9.16
N HIS A 58 -5.66 2.06 -8.17
CA HIS A 58 -5.66 2.46 -6.76
C HIS A 58 -4.25 2.76 -6.28
N ILE A 59 -3.30 1.89 -6.61
CA ILE A 59 -1.91 2.00 -6.14
C ILE A 59 -1.22 3.18 -6.81
N ILE A 60 -1.50 3.43 -8.10
CA ILE A 60 -1.02 4.65 -8.78
C ILE A 60 -1.53 5.89 -8.06
N ALA A 61 -2.85 6.00 -7.85
CA ALA A 61 -3.46 7.17 -7.26
C ALA A 61 -3.03 7.41 -5.81
N ILE A 62 -2.95 6.36 -4.99
CA ILE A 62 -2.50 6.44 -3.59
C ILE A 62 -1.03 6.86 -3.53
N THR A 63 -0.17 6.27 -4.37
CA THR A 63 1.26 6.59 -4.37
C THR A 63 1.51 8.01 -4.86
N GLN A 64 0.78 8.47 -5.88
CA GLN A 64 0.86 9.85 -6.35
C GLN A 64 0.34 10.82 -5.30
N ALA A 65 -0.78 10.51 -4.63
CA ALA A 65 -1.26 11.31 -3.51
C ALA A 65 -0.19 11.40 -2.41
N LEU A 66 0.49 10.30 -2.09
CA LEU A 66 1.59 10.33 -1.13
C LEU A 66 2.75 11.23 -1.59
N CYS A 67 3.12 11.22 -2.88
CA CYS A 67 4.13 12.13 -3.41
C CYS A 67 3.70 13.60 -3.25
N ASP A 68 2.43 13.91 -3.53
CA ASP A 68 1.88 15.26 -3.37
C ASP A 68 1.86 15.67 -1.87
N TYR A 69 1.50 14.75 -0.97
CA TYR A 69 1.54 14.98 0.47
C TYR A 69 2.96 15.30 0.93
N ARG A 70 3.94 14.49 0.51
CA ARG A 70 5.34 14.71 0.87
C ARG A 70 5.87 16.07 0.41
N LYS A 71 5.47 16.54 -0.77
CA LYS A 71 5.81 17.88 -1.28
C LYS A 71 5.20 18.97 -0.41
N GLU A 72 3.90 18.88 -0.12
CA GLU A 72 3.17 19.85 0.71
C GLU A 72 3.76 19.97 2.13
N TYR A 73 4.13 18.83 2.72
CA TYR A 73 4.66 18.75 4.09
C TYR A 73 6.18 18.67 4.16
N HIS A 74 6.88 18.99 3.07
CA HIS A 74 8.34 19.13 3.00
C HIS A 74 9.14 17.88 3.47
N ILE A 75 8.61 16.68 3.23
CA ILE A 75 9.28 15.40 3.55
C ILE A 75 10.20 15.02 2.39
N THR A 76 11.50 15.28 2.54
CA THR A 76 12.49 15.24 1.44
C THR A 76 13.44 14.05 1.48
N GLY A 77 13.43 13.25 2.55
CA GLY A 77 14.27 12.06 2.67
C GLY A 77 13.81 10.88 1.80
N PRO A 78 14.39 9.69 1.99
CA PRO A 78 13.96 8.49 1.27
C PRO A 78 12.64 7.93 1.79
N ILE A 79 11.96 7.09 0.98
CA ILE A 79 10.92 6.17 1.45
C ILE A 79 11.53 4.80 1.73
N PHE A 80 11.25 4.24 2.91
CA PHE A 80 11.44 2.82 3.17
C PHE A 80 10.16 2.06 2.82
N MET A 81 10.24 1.13 1.86
CA MET A 81 9.09 0.37 1.39
C MET A 81 9.26 -1.13 1.68
N GLY A 82 8.33 -1.67 2.46
CA GLY A 82 8.24 -3.10 2.77
C GLY A 82 6.99 -3.75 2.18
N LYS A 83 7.07 -5.03 1.86
CA LYS A 83 5.91 -5.85 1.46
C LYS A 83 5.83 -7.15 2.27
N ASP A 84 4.62 -7.65 2.46
CA ASP A 84 4.37 -8.99 2.99
C ASP A 84 4.26 -10.05 1.86
N THR A 85 3.78 -11.24 2.24
CA THR A 85 3.66 -12.42 1.39
C THR A 85 2.34 -12.53 0.62
N HIS A 86 1.43 -11.55 0.70
CA HIS A 86 0.19 -11.60 -0.09
C HIS A 86 0.48 -11.48 -1.58
N ALA A 87 -0.31 -12.17 -2.39
CA ALA A 87 -0.13 -12.19 -3.84
C ALA A 87 -0.21 -10.80 -4.47
N LEU A 88 -1.11 -9.94 -3.98
CA LEU A 88 -1.28 -8.57 -4.46
C LEU A 88 -0.19 -7.60 -3.96
N SER A 89 0.65 -8.00 -3.01
CA SER A 89 1.70 -7.14 -2.47
C SER A 89 2.85 -6.91 -3.45
N THR A 90 3.23 -7.93 -4.23
CA THR A 90 4.24 -7.81 -5.28
C THR A 90 3.84 -6.83 -6.39
N PRO A 91 2.68 -6.99 -7.08
CA PRO A 91 2.29 -6.04 -8.12
C PRO A 91 2.06 -4.62 -7.58
N ALA A 92 1.56 -4.47 -6.35
CA ALA A 92 1.46 -3.18 -5.69
C ALA A 92 2.83 -2.52 -5.43
N GLN A 93 3.82 -3.28 -4.96
CA GLN A 93 5.18 -2.76 -4.75
C GLN A 93 5.79 -2.23 -6.06
N LEU A 94 5.70 -3.03 -7.13
CA LEU A 94 6.21 -2.63 -8.44
C LEU A 94 5.51 -1.38 -8.97
N THR A 95 4.18 -1.28 -8.78
CA THR A 95 3.40 -0.11 -9.19
C THR A 95 3.82 1.13 -8.41
N ALA A 96 3.96 1.01 -7.09
CA ALA A 96 4.36 2.12 -6.24
C ALA A 96 5.78 2.61 -6.59
N ILE A 97 6.75 1.71 -6.78
CA ILE A 97 8.12 2.06 -7.17
C ILE A 97 8.12 2.88 -8.47
N ARG A 98 7.32 2.51 -9.48
CA ARG A 98 7.23 3.26 -10.74
C ARG A 98 6.78 4.71 -10.52
N VAL A 99 5.75 4.91 -9.70
CA VAL A 99 5.23 6.26 -9.40
C VAL A 99 6.22 7.07 -8.56
N LEU A 100 6.85 6.45 -7.56
CA LEU A 100 7.87 7.10 -6.74
C LEU A 100 9.09 7.52 -7.58
N ALA A 101 9.58 6.64 -8.45
CA ALA A 101 10.68 6.94 -9.35
C ALA A 101 10.33 8.08 -10.33
N ALA A 102 9.11 8.10 -10.86
CA ALA A 102 8.62 9.19 -11.71
C ALA A 102 8.52 10.54 -10.98
N ASN A 103 8.39 10.52 -9.65
CA ASN A 103 8.42 11.71 -8.78
C ASN A 103 9.80 11.99 -8.19
N GLU A 104 10.85 11.32 -8.68
CA GLU A 104 12.24 11.46 -8.22
C GLU A 104 12.42 11.17 -6.71
N VAL A 105 11.57 10.30 -6.16
CA VAL A 105 11.67 9.86 -4.77
C VAL A 105 12.64 8.70 -4.63
N HIS A 106 13.70 8.91 -3.86
CA HIS A 106 14.60 7.82 -3.46
C HIS A 106 13.82 6.80 -2.62
N THR A 107 13.79 5.55 -3.07
CA THR A 107 13.08 4.46 -2.39
C THR A 107 14.05 3.33 -2.03
N TYR A 108 14.06 2.92 -0.76
CA TYR A 108 14.74 1.71 -0.30
C TYR A 108 13.76 0.56 -0.18
N ILE A 109 14.13 -0.60 -0.73
CA ILE A 109 13.42 -1.88 -0.58
C ILE A 109 14.39 -2.95 -0.10
N ALA A 110 13.86 -4.03 0.46
CA ALA A 110 14.70 -5.18 0.81
C ALA A 110 15.38 -5.77 -0.44
N ALA A 111 16.63 -6.21 -0.27
CA ALA A 111 17.40 -6.85 -1.33
C ALA A 111 16.72 -8.14 -1.80
N ASP A 112 17.00 -8.56 -3.04
CA ASP A 112 16.58 -9.84 -3.61
C ASP A 112 15.06 -10.14 -3.54
N GLY A 113 14.24 -9.09 -3.41
CA GLY A 113 12.79 -9.21 -3.35
C GLY A 113 12.24 -9.80 -2.05
N GLU A 114 13.02 -9.77 -0.96
CA GLU A 114 12.63 -10.25 0.36
C GLU A 114 11.37 -9.55 0.91
N TYR A 115 10.76 -10.18 1.91
CA TYR A 115 9.60 -9.64 2.64
C TYR A 115 10.06 -8.84 3.85
N THR A 116 9.34 -7.77 4.17
CA THR A 116 9.71 -6.87 5.26
C THR A 116 8.55 -6.74 6.25
N PRO A 117 8.70 -7.24 7.48
CA PRO A 117 7.74 -7.00 8.55
C PRO A 117 7.53 -5.50 8.79
N THR A 118 6.29 -5.09 9.06
CA THR A 118 5.93 -3.72 9.44
C THR A 118 6.90 -3.06 10.44
N PRO A 119 7.30 -3.69 11.57
CA PRO A 119 8.19 -3.05 12.52
C PRO A 119 9.59 -2.77 11.98
N LEU A 120 10.08 -3.49 10.96
CA LEU A 120 11.37 -3.19 10.34
C LEU A 120 11.33 -1.92 9.49
N VAL A 121 10.19 -1.63 8.85
CA VAL A 121 9.99 -0.35 8.15
C VAL A 121 9.96 0.79 9.17
N SER A 122 9.19 0.65 10.25
CA SER A 122 9.16 1.63 11.35
C SER A 122 10.55 1.87 11.94
N PHE A 123 11.31 0.81 12.21
CA PHE A 123 12.67 0.90 12.73
C PHE A 123 13.60 1.64 11.76
N ALA A 124 13.55 1.33 10.45
CA ALA A 124 14.39 1.99 9.45
C ALA A 124 14.11 3.50 9.35
N ILE A 125 12.84 3.90 9.43
CA ILE A 125 12.43 5.32 9.46
C ILE A 125 13.05 6.02 10.67
N LEU A 126 12.87 5.44 11.86
CA LEU A 126 13.35 6.02 13.12
C LEU A 126 14.88 6.11 13.13
N ASP A 127 15.58 5.04 12.75
CA ASP A 127 17.05 5.00 12.71
C ASP A 127 17.63 6.00 11.69
N HIS A 128 16.97 6.19 10.54
CA HIS A 128 17.36 7.20 9.57
C HIS A 128 17.14 8.62 10.11
N ASN A 129 15.97 8.87 10.72
CA ASN A 129 15.58 10.22 11.13
C ASN A 129 16.30 10.70 12.38
N GLU A 130 16.71 9.79 13.28
CA GLU A 130 17.60 10.12 14.41
C GLU A 130 18.97 10.67 13.94
N LYS A 131 19.39 10.31 12.71
CA LYS A 131 20.67 10.71 12.13
C LYS A 131 20.54 11.89 11.14
N ASN A 132 19.31 12.33 10.83
CA ASN A 132 19.04 13.31 9.77
C ASN A 132 17.88 14.25 10.13
N ASP A 133 18.20 15.43 10.65
CA ASP A 133 17.19 16.39 11.11
C ASP A 133 16.51 17.18 9.98
N THR A 134 17.12 17.29 8.80
CA THR A 134 16.64 18.13 7.69
C THR A 134 15.97 17.36 6.56
N HIS A 135 16.29 16.08 6.40
CA HIS A 135 15.79 15.22 5.31
C HIS A 135 15.16 13.97 5.90
N THR A 136 14.01 14.14 6.54
CA THR A 136 13.32 13.04 7.20
C THR A 136 12.76 12.07 6.18
N SER A 137 12.95 10.79 6.47
CA SER A 137 12.38 9.64 5.77
C SER A 137 10.99 9.32 6.30
N ASP A 138 10.24 8.58 5.50
CA ASP A 138 8.93 8.01 5.79
C ASP A 138 8.85 6.60 5.18
N GLY A 139 7.69 5.95 5.22
CA GLY A 139 7.60 4.59 4.68
C GLY A 139 6.24 4.10 4.24
N ILE A 140 6.28 3.06 3.41
CA ILE A 140 5.12 2.38 2.86
C ILE A 140 5.18 0.92 3.29
N VAL A 141 4.06 0.39 3.78
CA VAL A 141 3.94 -1.02 4.13
C VAL A 141 2.81 -1.66 3.33
N ILE A 142 3.18 -2.59 2.46
CA ILE A 142 2.25 -3.26 1.54
C ILE A 142 1.84 -4.59 2.17
N THR A 143 0.72 -4.56 2.89
CA THR A 143 0.16 -5.71 3.60
C THR A 143 -1.29 -5.46 4.00
N PRO A 144 -2.20 -6.41 3.78
CA PRO A 144 -3.52 -6.41 4.39
C PRO A 144 -3.53 -7.10 5.78
N SER A 145 -2.38 -7.35 6.39
CA SER A 145 -2.20 -8.04 7.68
C SER A 145 -2.64 -9.51 7.61
N HIS A 146 -3.73 -9.88 8.28
CA HIS A 146 -4.22 -11.25 8.41
C HIS A 146 -5.49 -11.49 7.59
N ASN A 147 -5.79 -10.57 6.66
CA ASN A 147 -6.91 -10.72 5.73
C ASN A 147 -6.76 -11.98 4.86
N PRO A 148 -7.85 -12.42 4.19
CA PRO A 148 -7.81 -13.56 3.28
C PRO A 148 -6.78 -13.40 2.14
N PRO A 149 -6.31 -14.50 1.53
CA PRO A 149 -5.30 -14.47 0.46
C PRO A 149 -5.67 -13.63 -0.78
N SER A 150 -6.97 -13.38 -1.00
CA SER A 150 -7.49 -12.55 -2.09
C SER A 150 -7.21 -11.06 -1.93
N ASP A 151 -6.83 -10.63 -0.72
CA ASP A 151 -6.77 -9.22 -0.36
C ASP A 151 -5.35 -8.67 -0.55
N GLY A 152 -5.30 -7.38 -0.86
CA GLY A 152 -4.10 -6.55 -0.84
C GLY A 152 -4.28 -5.41 0.15
N GLY A 153 -3.16 -4.82 0.58
CA GLY A 153 -3.19 -3.67 1.48
C GLY A 153 -2.02 -2.73 1.24
N PHE A 154 -2.25 -1.43 1.44
CA PHE A 154 -1.25 -0.38 1.27
C PHE A 154 -1.38 0.62 2.41
N LYS A 155 -0.32 0.77 3.21
CA LYS A 155 -0.27 1.64 4.39
C LYS A 155 0.86 2.67 4.27
N TYR A 156 0.69 3.79 4.97
CA TYR A 156 1.69 4.85 5.07
C TYR A 156 2.10 5.05 6.54
N ASN A 157 3.42 5.17 6.75
CA ASN A 157 4.03 5.51 8.02
C ASN A 157 4.78 6.84 7.86
N PRO A 158 4.34 7.92 8.53
CA PRO A 158 5.03 9.22 8.49
C PRO A 158 6.42 9.19 9.15
N PRO A 159 7.15 10.32 9.18
CA PRO A 159 8.49 10.41 9.77
C PRO A 159 8.66 9.99 11.24
N ASN A 160 7.57 9.88 11.99
CA ASN A 160 7.59 9.35 13.35
C ASN A 160 7.65 7.80 13.41
N GLY A 161 7.65 7.11 12.25
CA GLY A 161 7.73 5.66 12.12
C GLY A 161 6.44 4.90 12.47
N GLY A 162 5.43 5.58 13.02
CA GLY A 162 4.13 5.00 13.39
C GLY A 162 3.15 4.94 12.22
N PRO A 163 1.96 4.34 12.42
CA PRO A 163 0.88 4.44 11.44
C PRO A 163 0.43 5.90 11.29
N ALA A 164 0.06 6.30 10.08
CA ALA A 164 -0.45 7.63 9.81
C ALA A 164 -1.76 7.92 10.58
N ASP A 165 -1.83 9.11 11.19
CA ASP A 165 -3.01 9.62 11.87
C ASP A 165 -4.12 9.99 10.88
N THR A 166 -5.35 10.12 11.39
CA THR A 166 -6.57 10.33 10.59
C THR A 166 -6.44 11.52 9.62
N ASN A 167 -5.88 12.64 10.06
CA ASN A 167 -5.69 13.84 9.23
C ASN A 167 -4.82 13.56 7.99
N VAL A 168 -3.76 12.77 8.14
CA VAL A 168 -2.89 12.36 7.03
C VAL A 168 -3.63 11.39 6.12
N THR A 169 -4.30 10.41 6.70
CA THR A 169 -5.00 9.37 5.92
C THR A 169 -6.19 9.94 5.13
N GLU A 170 -6.92 10.90 5.70
CA GLU A 170 -8.02 11.61 5.02
C GLU A 170 -7.52 12.48 3.87
N TRP A 171 -6.39 13.16 4.06
CA TRP A 171 -5.74 13.94 2.99
C TRP A 171 -5.39 13.04 1.81
N ILE A 172 -4.71 11.91 2.08
CA ILE A 172 -4.29 10.95 1.06
C ILE A 172 -5.52 10.33 0.38
N GLN A 173 -6.53 9.91 1.15
CA GLN A 173 -7.77 9.34 0.63
C GLN A 173 -8.46 10.30 -0.34
N LYS A 174 -8.64 11.56 0.07
CA LYS A 174 -9.30 12.58 -0.75
C LYS A 174 -8.52 12.78 -2.04
N ARG A 175 -7.21 13.01 -1.94
CA ARG A 175 -6.36 13.27 -3.09
C ARG A 175 -6.32 12.09 -4.06
N ALA A 176 -6.22 10.86 -3.57
CA ALA A 176 -6.22 9.66 -4.40
C ALA A 176 -7.55 9.50 -5.17
N ASN A 177 -8.70 9.70 -4.51
CA ASN A 177 -9.99 9.64 -5.20
C ASN A 177 -10.14 10.74 -6.26
N GLU A 178 -9.67 11.96 -5.99
CA GLU A 178 -9.67 13.05 -6.99
C GLU A 178 -8.81 12.72 -8.22
N LEU A 179 -7.69 12.03 -8.02
CA LEU A 179 -6.83 11.58 -9.12
C LEU A 179 -7.54 10.52 -9.97
N ILE A 180 -8.22 9.55 -9.35
CA ILE A 180 -8.98 8.53 -10.08
C ILE A 180 -10.13 9.16 -10.88
N GLU A 181 -10.81 10.16 -10.32
CA GLU A 181 -11.92 10.86 -10.99
C GLU A 181 -11.48 11.67 -12.22
N LYS A 182 -10.25 12.20 -12.21
CA LYS A 182 -9.73 13.05 -13.30
C LYS A 182 -9.11 12.26 -14.46
N GLY A 183 -8.80 10.98 -14.26
CA GLY A 183 -8.06 10.14 -15.22
C GLY A 183 -6.59 10.52 -15.33
#